data_AF-A0A914SS16-F1
#
_entry.id   AF-A0A914SS16-F1
#
_cell.length_a   1.000
_cell.length_b   1.000
_cell.length_c   1.000
_cell.angle_alpha   90.00
_cell.angle_beta   90.00
_cell.angle_gamma   90.00
#
_symmetry.space_group_name_H-M   'P 1'
#
loop_
_entity.id
_entity.type
_entity.pdbx_description
1 polymer ?
#
loop_
_entity_poly.entity_id
_entity_poly.type
_entity_poly.pdbx_seq_one_letter_code
_entity_poly.pdbx_strand_id
1 'polypeptide(L)'
;MSPRRGVKRRRLEQDDLVRYDRSSRTFNTMANSDTDVEVDEVDTEGRFVKISNKGEEEFNIGKWSIKSVGDTREVTFQFHTRQVIKPGHVLTIWSCDSGETHEPTKDSLVMKKQSWPTGDSVRVDLMNEEGAVVAHREMFLESGFRDHLDSTDPDQRCSIMSFFSVTAVAPPKLTMVSSF
;
A
#
# COMPACT_ATOMS: atom_id res chain seq x y z
N MET A 1 42.20 44.08 -21.05
CA MET A 1 41.20 43.76 -20.00
C MET A 1 40.01 43.09 -20.67
N SER A 2 39.72 41.83 -20.37
CA SER A 2 38.57 41.10 -20.94
C SER A 2 37.42 41.04 -19.92
N PRO A 3 36.15 41.28 -20.31
CA PRO A 3 35.05 41.27 -19.37
C PRO A 3 34.62 39.84 -19.03
N ARG A 4 34.48 39.56 -17.73
CA ARG A 4 33.95 38.29 -17.20
C ARG A 4 32.46 38.20 -17.55
N ARG A 5 32.08 37.22 -18.38
CA ARG A 5 30.65 36.89 -18.60
C ARG A 5 30.12 36.19 -17.36
N GLY A 6 29.24 36.86 -16.62
CA GLY A 6 28.47 36.22 -15.56
C GLY A 6 27.56 35.15 -16.15
N VAL A 7 27.73 33.90 -15.73
CA VAL A 7 26.77 32.83 -16.04
C VAL A 7 25.48 33.15 -15.30
N LYS A 8 24.48 33.66 -16.02
CA LYS A 8 23.14 33.85 -15.48
C LYS A 8 22.55 32.47 -15.21
N ARG A 9 22.33 32.14 -13.94
CA ARG A 9 21.61 30.91 -13.56
C ARG A 9 20.22 30.97 -14.19
N ARG A 10 19.90 29.96 -15.00
CA ARG A 10 18.58 29.78 -15.60
C ARG A 10 17.54 29.64 -14.47
N ARG A 11 16.58 30.55 -14.41
CA ARG A 11 15.41 30.43 -13.54
C ARG A 11 14.61 29.23 -14.06
N LEU A 12 14.45 28.19 -13.26
CA LEU A 12 13.52 27.11 -13.57
C LEU A 12 12.11 27.73 -13.61
N GLU A 13 11.40 27.53 -14.72
CA GLU A 13 10.03 27.99 -14.86
C GLU A 13 9.10 27.04 -14.08
N GLN A 14 8.03 27.59 -13.52
CA GLN A 14 7.04 26.85 -12.74
C GLN A 14 6.46 25.65 -13.50
N ASP A 15 6.43 25.73 -14.84
CA ASP A 15 6.01 24.66 -15.76
C ASP A 15 6.96 23.43 -15.75
N ASP A 16 8.27 23.66 -15.57
CA ASP A 16 9.25 22.56 -15.48
C ASP A 16 9.14 21.80 -14.15
N LEU A 17 8.68 22.47 -13.08
CA LEU A 17 8.41 21.82 -11.79
C LEU A 17 7.14 20.97 -11.83
N VAL A 18 6.05 21.43 -12.46
CA VAL A 18 4.83 20.60 -12.62
C VAL A 18 5.02 19.42 -13.58
N ARG A 19 5.97 19.49 -14.53
CA ARG A 19 6.30 18.34 -15.37
C ARG A 19 7.06 17.24 -14.62
N TYR A 20 7.91 17.59 -13.65
CA TYR A 20 8.66 16.62 -12.85
C TYR A 20 7.79 15.93 -11.78
N ASP A 21 6.71 16.58 -11.35
CA ASP A 21 5.77 16.08 -10.35
C ASP A 21 4.80 15.02 -10.92
N ARG A 22 4.50 15.07 -12.23
CA ARG A 22 3.57 14.13 -12.89
C ARG A 22 4.10 12.71 -13.09
N SER A 23 5.35 12.43 -12.73
CA SER A 23 5.92 11.07 -12.79
C SER A 23 5.80 10.28 -11.49
N SER A 24 5.45 10.93 -10.37
CA SER A 24 5.18 10.24 -9.11
C SER A 24 3.73 9.78 -9.05
N ARG A 25 3.50 8.47 -8.90
CA ARG A 25 2.17 7.92 -8.59
C ARG A 25 1.90 8.09 -7.09
N THR A 26 1.00 8.99 -6.75
CA THR A 26 0.51 9.20 -5.38
C THR A 26 -0.77 8.40 -5.17
N PHE A 27 -0.84 7.66 -4.06
CA PHE A 27 -2.00 6.84 -3.71
C PHE A 27 -2.66 7.37 -2.44
N ASN A 28 -3.98 7.39 -2.46
CA ASN A 28 -4.82 7.69 -1.32
C ASN A 28 -5.34 6.37 -0.74
N THR A 29 -5.29 6.22 0.59
CA THR A 29 -5.64 4.96 1.27
C THR A 29 -6.81 5.16 2.22
N MET A 30 -7.69 4.17 2.27
CA MET A 30 -8.78 4.06 3.26
C MET A 30 -8.69 2.70 3.93
N ALA A 31 -8.98 2.61 5.23
CA ALA A 31 -8.96 1.35 5.94
C ALA A 31 -9.99 1.35 7.07
N ASN A 32 -10.51 0.16 7.38
CA ASN A 32 -11.40 -0.07 8.51
C ASN A 32 -11.20 -1.49 9.05
N SER A 33 -11.35 -1.65 10.36
CA SER A 33 -11.29 -2.96 11.04
C SER A 33 -12.35 -3.04 12.13
N ASP A 34 -13.05 -4.18 12.19
CA ASP A 34 -14.02 -4.53 13.22
C ASP A 34 -13.38 -5.34 14.36
N THR A 35 -12.11 -5.70 14.21
CA THR A 35 -11.35 -6.54 15.15
C THR A 35 -9.98 -5.93 15.43
N ASP A 36 -9.24 -6.53 16.38
CA ASP A 36 -7.86 -6.14 16.73
C ASP A 36 -6.87 -6.32 15.57
N VAL A 37 -7.22 -7.11 14.55
CA VAL A 37 -6.38 -7.30 13.36
C VAL A 37 -6.83 -6.36 12.25
N GLU A 38 -5.88 -5.58 11.74
CA GLU A 38 -6.08 -4.67 10.62
C GLU A 38 -5.16 -4.99 9.44
N VAL A 39 -5.55 -4.52 8.25
CA VAL A 39 -4.66 -4.47 7.09
C VAL A 39 -3.80 -3.21 7.23
N ASP A 40 -2.51 -3.38 7.50
CA ASP A 40 -1.56 -2.33 7.92
C ASP A 40 -0.84 -1.66 6.74
N GLU A 41 -0.52 -2.41 5.69
CA GLU A 41 0.13 -1.88 4.48
C GLU A 41 -0.18 -2.77 3.27
N VAL A 42 -0.34 -2.16 2.10
CA VAL A 42 -0.47 -2.87 0.82
C VAL A 42 0.52 -2.26 -0.15
N ASP A 43 1.37 -3.08 -0.74
CA ASP A 43 2.39 -2.60 -1.67
C ASP A 43 1.77 -2.25 -3.03
N THR A 44 2.09 -1.07 -3.56
CA THR A 44 1.53 -0.57 -4.82
C THR A 44 2.04 -1.33 -6.05
N GLU A 45 3.19 -1.99 -5.92
CA GLU A 45 3.75 -2.89 -6.94
C GLU A 45 3.30 -4.35 -6.74
N GLY A 46 2.43 -4.61 -5.76
CA GLY A 46 1.87 -5.94 -5.51
C GLY A 46 2.91 -6.91 -4.98
N ARG A 47 3.96 -6.45 -4.31
CA ARG A 47 5.00 -7.34 -3.74
C ARG A 47 4.55 -7.99 -2.43
N PHE A 48 3.78 -7.29 -1.63
CA PHE A 48 3.28 -7.81 -0.35
C PHE A 48 1.99 -7.13 0.13
N VAL A 49 1.37 -7.78 1.10
CA VAL A 49 0.33 -7.24 1.97
C VAL A 49 0.74 -7.49 3.42
N LYS A 50 0.63 -6.48 4.28
CA LYS A 50 0.88 -6.59 5.72
C LYS A 50 -0.42 -6.50 6.50
N ILE A 51 -0.57 -7.39 7.46
CA ILE A 51 -1.62 -7.30 8.47
C ILE A 51 -0.97 -7.22 9.85
N SER A 52 -1.57 -6.47 10.76
CA SER A 52 -1.02 -6.29 12.10
C SER A 52 -2.09 -6.48 13.16
N ASN A 53 -1.69 -7.00 14.32
CA ASN A 53 -2.55 -7.09 15.49
C ASN A 53 -2.27 -5.88 16.40
N LYS A 54 -3.25 -4.97 16.51
CA LYS A 54 -3.21 -3.78 17.37
C LYS A 54 -3.80 -4.03 18.76
N GLY A 55 -4.34 -5.22 19.02
CA GLY A 55 -4.83 -5.63 20.33
C GLY A 55 -3.71 -5.98 21.32
N GLU A 56 -4.11 -6.30 22.55
CA GLU A 56 -3.21 -6.65 23.65
C GLU A 56 -2.97 -8.16 23.77
N GLU A 57 -3.80 -8.98 23.12
CA GLU A 57 -3.74 -10.44 23.18
C GLU A 57 -3.32 -11.06 21.83
N GLU A 58 -2.97 -12.35 21.86
CA GLU A 58 -2.72 -13.09 20.63
C GLU A 58 -4.02 -13.33 19.86
N PHE A 59 -3.98 -13.08 18.55
CA PHE A 59 -5.16 -13.22 17.69
C PHE A 59 -4.98 -14.41 16.73
N ASN A 60 -5.95 -15.33 16.75
CA ASN A 60 -5.95 -16.50 15.88
C ASN A 60 -6.68 -16.21 14.57
N ILE A 61 -5.94 -16.23 13.46
CA ILE A 61 -6.44 -16.05 12.09
C ILE A 61 -6.41 -17.36 11.29
N GLY A 62 -6.42 -18.50 11.99
CA GLY A 62 -6.45 -19.81 11.36
C GLY A 62 -7.64 -19.98 10.42
N LYS A 63 -7.37 -20.45 9.19
CA LYS A 63 -8.35 -20.65 8.10
C LYS A 63 -9.02 -19.38 7.57
N TRP A 64 -8.72 -18.21 8.13
CA TRP A 64 -9.14 -16.94 7.56
C TRP A 64 -8.55 -16.77 6.17
N SER A 65 -9.04 -15.80 5.43
CA SER A 65 -8.52 -15.50 4.11
C SER A 65 -8.39 -14.00 3.88
N ILE A 66 -7.50 -13.64 2.98
CA ILE A 66 -7.30 -12.28 2.54
C ILE A 66 -7.53 -12.24 1.03
N LYS A 67 -8.47 -11.41 0.60
CA LYS A 67 -8.84 -11.24 -0.80
C LYS A 67 -8.38 -9.86 -1.25
N SER A 68 -7.60 -9.83 -2.31
CA SER A 68 -7.18 -8.59 -2.97
C SER A 68 -7.82 -8.51 -4.35
N VAL A 69 -8.45 -7.38 -4.64
CA VAL A 69 -9.10 -7.06 -5.90
C VAL A 69 -8.40 -5.84 -6.47
N GLY A 70 -7.74 -5.99 -7.61
CA GLY A 70 -7.26 -4.85 -8.40
C GLY A 70 -8.06 -4.69 -9.69
N ASP A 71 -7.59 -3.81 -10.58
CA ASP A 71 -8.32 -3.42 -11.79
C ASP A 71 -8.67 -4.59 -12.73
N THR A 72 -7.77 -5.58 -12.84
CA THR A 72 -7.87 -6.66 -13.86
C THR A 72 -8.01 -8.05 -13.28
N ARG A 73 -7.59 -8.26 -12.03
CA ARG A 73 -7.56 -9.57 -11.40
C ARG A 73 -7.87 -9.46 -9.91
N GLU A 74 -8.44 -10.54 -9.39
CA GLU A 74 -8.58 -10.77 -7.97
C GLU A 74 -7.79 -12.00 -7.54
N VAL A 75 -7.30 -11.99 -6.30
CA VAL A 75 -6.49 -13.05 -5.72
C VAL A 75 -6.92 -13.24 -4.27
N THR A 76 -7.14 -14.50 -3.87
CA THR A 76 -7.47 -14.86 -2.50
C THR A 76 -6.39 -15.78 -1.93
N PHE A 77 -5.82 -15.41 -0.79
CA PHE A 77 -4.87 -16.21 -0.03
C PHE A 77 -5.52 -16.69 1.27
N GLN A 78 -5.38 -17.97 1.58
CA GLN A 78 -5.92 -18.55 2.82
C GLN A 78 -4.78 -18.83 3.82
N PHE A 79 -4.97 -18.40 5.07
CA PHE A 79 -4.04 -18.65 6.15
C PHE A 79 -4.06 -20.12 6.59
N HIS A 80 -2.93 -20.61 7.06
CA HIS A 80 -2.84 -21.96 7.61
C HIS A 80 -3.68 -22.11 8.89
N THR A 81 -4.17 -23.32 9.18
CA THR A 81 -5.12 -23.56 10.28
C THR A 81 -4.67 -23.10 11.67
N ARG A 82 -3.35 -23.02 11.92
CA ARG A 82 -2.78 -22.64 13.23
C ARG A 82 -2.19 -21.23 13.28
N GLN A 83 -2.60 -20.34 12.35
CA GLN A 83 -1.92 -19.05 12.18
C GLN A 83 -2.36 -18.11 13.29
N VAL A 84 -1.38 -17.58 14.02
CA VAL A 84 -1.58 -16.64 15.11
C VAL A 84 -0.73 -15.40 14.89
N ILE A 85 -1.23 -14.24 15.30
CA ILE A 85 -0.50 -12.98 15.30
C ILE A 85 -0.43 -12.47 16.74
N LYS A 86 0.78 -12.33 17.25
CA LYS A 86 1.02 -11.79 18.59
C LYS A 86 0.63 -10.31 18.67
N PRO A 87 0.34 -9.79 19.87
CA PRO A 87 0.07 -8.36 20.04
C PRO A 87 1.25 -7.51 19.54
N GLY A 88 0.96 -6.48 18.76
CA GLY A 88 1.94 -5.58 18.16
C GLY A 88 2.80 -6.19 17.04
N HIS A 89 2.59 -7.46 16.67
CA HIS A 89 3.29 -8.09 15.55
C HIS A 89 2.63 -7.77 14.21
N VAL A 90 3.45 -7.80 13.16
CA VAL A 90 3.05 -7.64 11.76
C VAL A 90 3.36 -8.93 11.01
N LEU A 91 2.35 -9.47 10.33
CA LEU A 91 2.48 -10.60 9.43
C LEU A 91 2.54 -10.07 8.00
N THR A 92 3.63 -10.39 7.29
CA THR A 92 3.79 -10.00 5.88
C THR A 92 3.49 -11.17 4.96
N ILE A 93 2.61 -10.96 3.98
CA ILE A 93 2.27 -11.94 2.95
C ILE A 93 2.86 -11.46 1.62
N TRP A 94 3.88 -12.16 1.15
CA TRP A 94 4.64 -11.86 -0.05
C TRP A 94 4.06 -12.57 -1.28
N SER A 95 4.10 -11.87 -2.41
CA SER A 95 3.83 -12.46 -3.72
C SER A 95 4.89 -13.49 -4.12
N CYS A 96 4.54 -14.43 -4.98
CA CYS A 96 5.49 -15.48 -5.41
C CYS A 96 6.69 -14.95 -6.22
N ASP A 97 6.56 -13.76 -6.79
CA ASP A 97 7.53 -13.07 -7.65
C ASP A 97 8.34 -11.99 -6.91
N SER A 98 8.16 -11.82 -5.59
CA SER A 98 8.88 -10.81 -4.81
C SER A 98 10.38 -11.10 -4.65
N GLY A 99 10.82 -12.34 -4.96
CA GLY A 99 12.20 -12.78 -4.74
C GLY A 99 12.51 -13.16 -3.28
N GLU A 100 11.52 -13.07 -2.38
CA GLU A 100 11.67 -13.52 -0.99
C GLU A 100 11.81 -15.04 -0.91
N THR A 101 12.74 -15.49 -0.05
CA THR A 101 12.99 -16.92 0.12
C THR A 101 11.87 -17.53 0.95
N HIS A 102 11.42 -18.72 0.55
CA HIS A 102 10.40 -19.51 1.25
C HIS A 102 10.97 -20.11 2.55
N GLU A 103 11.43 -19.25 3.46
CA GLU A 103 11.65 -19.59 4.85
C GLU A 103 10.37 -19.22 5.62
N PRO A 104 9.50 -20.21 5.94
CA PRO A 104 8.29 -19.94 6.69
C PRO A 104 8.67 -19.58 8.13
N THR A 105 8.97 -18.30 8.34
CA THR A 105 9.01 -17.71 9.68
C THR A 105 7.58 -17.46 10.15
N LYS A 106 7.38 -17.30 11.47
CA LYS A 106 6.02 -17.10 12.02
C LYS A 106 5.38 -15.78 11.53
N ASP A 107 6.20 -14.84 11.07
CA ASP A 107 5.83 -13.47 10.73
C ASP A 107 5.93 -13.16 9.22
N SER A 108 6.33 -14.14 8.38
CA SER A 108 6.44 -13.99 6.92
C SER A 108 5.87 -15.20 6.18
N LEU A 109 4.98 -14.94 5.22
CA LEU A 109 4.33 -15.95 4.38
C LEU A 109 4.57 -15.62 2.92
N VAL A 110 4.82 -16.63 2.08
CA VAL A 110 4.97 -16.46 0.63
C VAL A 110 3.85 -17.20 -0.11
N MET A 111 3.15 -16.50 -0.99
CA MET A 111 2.10 -17.07 -1.83
C MET A 111 2.67 -18.10 -2.81
N LYS A 112 1.89 -19.13 -3.11
CA LYS A 112 2.28 -20.17 -4.08
C LYS A 112 1.65 -19.88 -5.44
N LYS A 113 2.50 -19.66 -6.46
CA LYS A 113 2.08 -19.48 -7.86
C LYS A 113 1.08 -18.32 -8.10
N GLN A 114 1.04 -17.35 -7.19
CA GLN A 114 0.14 -16.20 -7.25
C GLN A 114 0.89 -14.95 -6.79
N SER A 115 0.56 -13.82 -7.37
CA SER A 115 1.04 -12.50 -6.96
C SER A 115 -0.11 -11.54 -6.74
N TRP A 116 0.04 -10.62 -5.80
CA TRP A 116 -0.96 -9.61 -5.49
C TRP A 116 -1.28 -8.74 -6.70
N PRO A 117 -2.56 -8.41 -6.94
CA PRO A 117 -2.92 -7.50 -8.01
C PRO A 117 -2.34 -6.11 -7.78
N THR A 118 -2.04 -5.47 -8.90
CA THR A 118 -1.62 -4.07 -8.99
C THR A 118 -2.66 -3.30 -9.78
N GLY A 119 -2.81 -2.01 -9.52
CA GLY A 119 -3.76 -1.19 -10.25
C GLY A 119 -3.76 0.25 -9.78
N ASP A 120 -4.60 1.05 -10.44
CA ASP A 120 -4.96 2.38 -9.98
C ASP A 120 -5.95 2.31 -8.83
N SER A 121 -6.74 1.22 -8.72
CA SER A 121 -7.55 0.90 -7.55
C SER A 121 -7.23 -0.51 -7.06
N VAL A 122 -6.92 -0.65 -5.77
CA VAL A 122 -6.70 -1.95 -5.13
C VAL A 122 -7.44 -1.99 -3.81
N ARG A 123 -8.32 -2.97 -3.65
CA ARG A 123 -9.01 -3.28 -2.40
C ARG A 123 -8.49 -4.58 -1.83
N VAL A 124 -8.27 -4.62 -0.52
CA VAL A 124 -7.87 -5.79 0.25
C VAL A 124 -8.87 -5.99 1.37
N ASP A 125 -9.53 -7.14 1.38
CA ASP A 125 -10.48 -7.56 2.40
C ASP A 125 -9.87 -8.73 3.21
N LEU A 126 -9.80 -8.58 4.52
CA LEU A 126 -9.54 -9.65 5.48
C LEU A 126 -10.87 -10.28 5.88
N MET A 127 -11.00 -11.59 5.67
CA MET A 127 -12.22 -12.36 5.89
C MET A 127 -12.01 -13.46 6.92
N ASN A 128 -12.98 -13.64 7.81
CA ASN A 128 -12.97 -14.71 8.81
C ASN A 128 -13.23 -16.10 8.19
N GLU A 129 -13.27 -17.16 9.01
CA GLU A 129 -13.54 -18.54 8.54
C GLU A 129 -14.91 -18.69 7.85
N GLU A 130 -15.88 -17.85 8.18
CA GLU A 130 -17.22 -17.85 7.60
C GLU A 130 -17.32 -17.05 6.29
N GLY A 131 -16.25 -16.35 5.91
CA GLY A 131 -16.20 -15.49 4.73
C GLY A 131 -16.73 -14.07 4.95
N ALA A 132 -16.99 -13.67 6.20
CA ALA A 132 -17.37 -12.29 6.53
C ALA A 132 -16.15 -11.38 6.56
N VAL A 133 -16.26 -10.19 5.96
CA VAL A 133 -15.20 -9.17 5.92
C VAL A 133 -15.11 -8.49 7.29
N VAL A 134 -13.96 -8.65 7.96
CA VAL A 134 -13.71 -8.10 9.31
C VAL A 134 -12.73 -6.93 9.30
N ALA A 135 -11.91 -6.80 8.25
CA ALA A 135 -11.11 -5.61 8.02
C ALA A 135 -10.94 -5.41 6.51
N HIS A 136 -10.79 -4.17 6.07
CA HIS A 136 -10.47 -3.88 4.69
C HIS A 136 -9.55 -2.66 4.57
N ARG A 137 -8.82 -2.61 3.47
CA ARG A 137 -8.03 -1.47 3.05
C ARG A 137 -8.15 -1.28 1.55
N GLU A 138 -8.35 -0.03 1.13
CA GLU A 138 -8.48 0.37 -0.25
C GLU A 138 -7.44 1.42 -0.58
N MET A 139 -6.83 1.31 -1.76
CA MET A 139 -5.87 2.25 -2.31
C MET A 139 -6.36 2.74 -3.66
N PHE A 140 -6.28 4.04 -3.89
CA PHE A 140 -6.67 4.68 -5.15
C PHE A 140 -5.59 5.65 -5.60
N LEU A 141 -5.22 5.61 -6.87
CA LEU A 141 -4.35 6.61 -7.48
C LEU A 141 -5.03 7.98 -7.39
N GLU A 142 -4.30 9.03 -7.00
CA GLU A 142 -4.85 10.37 -6.75
C GLU A 142 -5.65 10.92 -7.95
N SER A 143 -5.25 10.60 -9.18
CA SER A 143 -5.98 10.98 -10.39
C SER A 143 -7.35 10.31 -10.52
N GLY A 144 -7.50 9.06 -10.05
CA GLY A 144 -8.77 8.32 -10.03
C GLY A 144 -9.58 8.50 -8.74
N PHE A 145 -8.97 9.08 -7.70
CA PHE A 145 -9.64 9.33 -6.43
C PHE A 145 -10.83 10.31 -6.55
N ARG A 146 -10.74 11.29 -7.47
CA ARG A 146 -11.84 12.25 -7.72
C ARG A 146 -13.09 11.55 -8.25
N ASP A 147 -12.93 10.59 -9.15
CA ASP A 147 -14.04 9.83 -9.72
C ASP A 147 -14.70 8.93 -8.66
N HIS A 148 -13.90 8.33 -7.76
CA HIS A 148 -14.44 7.58 -6.62
C HIS A 148 -15.26 8.48 -5.67
N LEU A 149 -14.79 9.71 -5.42
CA LEU A 149 -15.45 10.66 -4.52
C LEU A 149 -16.82 11.12 -5.05
N ASP A 150 -16.97 11.26 -6.37
CA ASP A 150 -18.23 11.63 -7.02
C ASP A 150 -19.24 10.47 -7.07
N SER A 151 -18.77 9.21 -7.00
CA SER A 151 -19.62 8.02 -6.89
C SER A 151 -20.07 7.72 -5.46
N THR A 152 -19.45 8.34 -4.45
CA THR A 152 -19.75 8.09 -3.03
C THR A 152 -20.73 9.14 -2.53
N ASP A 153 -21.76 8.75 -1.77
CA ASP A 153 -22.77 9.65 -1.19
C ASP A 153 -22.08 10.84 -0.44
N PRO A 154 -22.54 12.09 -0.60
CA PRO A 154 -21.91 13.26 0.03
C PRO A 154 -21.77 13.17 1.55
N ASP A 155 -22.62 12.39 2.25
CA ASP A 155 -22.48 12.17 3.69
C ASP A 155 -21.30 11.24 4.04
N GLN A 156 -20.90 10.36 3.13
CA GLN A 156 -19.70 9.50 3.25
C GLN A 156 -18.41 10.24 2.86
N ARG A 157 -18.52 11.42 2.23
CA ARG A 157 -17.38 12.27 1.83
C ARG A 157 -16.72 12.95 3.02
N CYS A 158 -17.48 13.28 4.07
CA CYS A 158 -16.94 13.91 5.29
C CYS A 158 -16.14 12.93 6.16
N SER A 159 -16.57 11.66 6.23
CA SER A 159 -15.80 10.60 6.89
C SER A 159 -14.51 10.32 6.13
N ILE A 160 -14.56 10.27 4.79
CA ILE A 160 -13.40 9.97 3.94
C ILE A 160 -12.21 10.90 4.19
N MET A 161 -12.43 12.22 4.34
CA MET A 161 -11.35 13.21 4.52
C MET A 161 -10.61 13.08 5.86
N SER A 162 -11.17 12.34 6.82
CA SER A 162 -10.63 12.22 8.18
C SER A 162 -9.63 11.07 8.33
N PHE A 163 -9.53 10.15 7.37
CA PHE A 163 -8.73 8.91 7.46
C PHE A 163 -7.46 8.90 6.58
N PHE A 164 -7.18 9.97 5.81
CA PHE A 164 -6.04 10.02 4.88
C PHE A 164 -4.70 10.28 5.57
N SER A 165 -4.01 9.21 5.98
CA SER A 165 -2.56 9.28 6.15
C SER A 165 -1.90 9.16 4.77
N VAL A 166 -1.51 10.29 4.17
CA VAL A 166 -0.73 10.33 2.94
C VAL A 166 0.63 9.68 3.20
N THR A 167 0.86 8.48 2.66
CA THR A 167 2.20 7.89 2.67
C THR A 167 3.00 8.51 1.53
N ALA A 168 3.73 9.60 1.83
CA ALA A 168 4.67 10.19 0.89
C ALA A 168 5.85 9.23 0.70
N VAL A 169 5.92 8.56 -0.46
CA VAL A 169 7.12 7.85 -0.89
C VAL A 169 8.23 8.89 -1.07
N ALA A 170 9.20 8.88 -0.16
CA ALA A 170 10.32 9.82 -0.19
C ALA A 170 11.13 9.63 -1.49
N PRO A 171 11.47 10.70 -2.24
CA PRO A 171 12.27 10.58 -3.44
C PRO A 171 13.67 10.04 -3.10
N PRO A 172 14.29 9.23 -3.98
CA PRO A 172 15.61 8.67 -3.74
C PRO A 172 16.63 9.79 -3.55
N LYS A 173 17.38 9.74 -2.45
CA LYS A 173 18.50 10.65 -2.19
C LYS A 173 19.55 10.46 -3.30
N LEU A 174 19.60 11.41 -4.23
CA LEU A 174 20.70 11.55 -5.19
C LEU A 174 21.99 11.77 -4.41
N THR A 175 22.76 10.69 -4.22
CA THR A 175 24.15 10.77 -3.79
C THR A 175 24.95 11.27 -4.99
N MET A 176 25.31 12.56 -4.97
CA MET A 176 26.32 13.08 -5.89
C MET A 176 27.64 12.37 -5.57
N VAL A 177 28.00 11.40 -6.41
CA VAL A 177 29.37 10.89 -6.51
C VAL A 177 30.24 12.02 -7.07
N SER A 178 30.93 12.71 -6.16
CA SER A 178 32.07 13.58 -6.47
C SER A 178 33.19 12.71 -7.05
N SER A 179 33.40 12.78 -8.36
CA SER A 179 34.61 12.25 -8.99
C SER A 179 35.71 13.32 -8.94
N PHE A 180 36.91 12.90 -8.53
CA PHE A 180 38.14 13.68 -8.39
C PHE A 180 38.62 14.31 -9.71
#